data_AF-A0A7R8W1Y7-F1
#
_entry.id   AF-A0A7R8W1Y7-F1
#
_cell.length_a   1.000
_cell.length_b   1.000
_cell.length_c   1.000
_cell.angle_alpha   90.00
_cell.angle_beta   90.00
_cell.angle_gamma   90.00
#
_symmetry.space_group_name_H-M   'P 1'
#
loop_
_entity.id
_entity.type
_entity.pdbx_description
1 polymer ?
#
loop_
_entity_poly.entity_id
_entity_poly.type
_entity_poly.pdbx_seq_one_letter_code
_entity_poly.pdbx_strand_id
1 'polypeptide(L)'
;CPTLLPGTGALASNRDTAFGTTVTFTCPVEVYCGPVPQINNGFSTGSTNVTYRGQAMYQCYAGFAFPSGVPIERVSCLPDGRWEKLPTCL
;
A
#
# COMPACT_ATOMS: atom_id res chain seq x y z
N CYS A 1 4.90 11.78 -12.35
CA CYS A 1 6.06 12.68 -12.42
C CYS A 1 6.40 12.95 -13.87
N PRO A 2 6.91 14.14 -14.19
CA PRO A 2 7.16 14.52 -15.57
C PRO A 2 8.28 13.66 -16.17
N THR A 3 8.07 13.21 -17.40
CA THR A 3 9.13 12.64 -18.23
C THR A 3 10.18 13.71 -18.44
N LEU A 4 11.44 13.44 -18.08
CA LEU A 4 12.54 14.37 -18.31
C LEU A 4 13.14 14.13 -19.68
N LEU A 5 13.27 15.21 -20.44
CA LEU A 5 14.03 15.22 -21.69
C LEU A 5 15.53 15.31 -21.36
N PRO A 6 16.40 14.71 -22.20
CA PRO A 6 17.83 14.94 -22.10
C PRO A 6 18.14 16.46 -22.06
N GLY A 7 18.82 16.90 -21.01
CA GLY A 7 19.24 18.30 -20.82
C GLY A 7 18.53 19.09 -19.71
N THR A 8 17.38 18.66 -19.19
CA THR A 8 16.69 19.35 -18.07
C THR A 8 16.43 18.39 -16.90
N GLY A 9 17.18 18.54 -15.81
CA GLY A 9 17.10 17.67 -14.62
C GLY A 9 18.00 16.42 -14.65
N ALA A 10 18.92 16.33 -15.60
CA ALA A 10 19.90 15.23 -15.68
C ALA A 10 21.04 15.43 -14.67
N LEU A 11 21.29 14.43 -13.82
CA LEU A 11 22.35 14.46 -12.79
C LEU A 11 23.76 14.17 -13.36
N ALA A 12 23.86 13.58 -14.56
CA ALA A 12 25.11 13.36 -15.30
C ALA A 12 24.86 13.05 -16.79
N SER A 13 25.83 13.34 -17.67
CA SER A 13 25.84 12.94 -19.08
C SER A 13 27.22 12.41 -19.47
N ASN A 14 27.26 11.23 -20.10
CA ASN A 14 28.41 10.67 -20.80
C ASN A 14 28.50 11.26 -22.22
N ARG A 15 29.71 11.33 -22.79
CA ARG A 15 30.01 12.01 -24.07
C ARG A 15 29.50 11.26 -25.30
N ASP A 16 28.93 10.07 -25.11
CA ASP A 16 28.23 9.32 -26.15
C ASP A 16 26.78 9.81 -26.23
N THR A 17 26.54 10.87 -27.00
CA THR A 17 25.19 11.30 -27.38
C THR A 17 24.53 10.23 -28.25
N ALA A 18 23.93 9.23 -27.62
CA ALA A 18 22.96 8.36 -28.28
C ALA A 18 21.66 9.15 -28.46
N PHE A 19 21.46 9.73 -29.65
CA PHE A 19 20.22 10.39 -30.04
C PHE A 19 19.05 9.40 -29.87
N GLY A 20 18.20 9.61 -28.85
CA GLY A 20 17.00 8.78 -28.62
C GLY A 20 16.88 8.12 -27.23
N THR A 21 17.79 8.36 -26.28
CA THR A 21 17.66 7.81 -24.93
C THR A 21 16.56 8.52 -24.14
N THR A 22 15.47 7.81 -23.86
CA THR A 22 14.40 8.29 -22.96
C THR A 22 14.69 7.80 -21.54
N VAL A 23 15.00 8.71 -20.63
CA VAL A 23 15.20 8.37 -19.21
C VAL A 23 13.85 8.42 -18.51
N THR A 24 13.33 7.25 -18.14
CA THR A 24 12.06 7.15 -17.41
C THR A 24 12.32 7.25 -15.92
N PHE A 25 11.96 8.39 -15.32
CA PHE A 25 11.99 8.55 -13.88
C PHE A 25 10.63 8.16 -13.28
N THR A 26 10.60 7.07 -12.52
CA THR A 26 9.44 6.70 -11.72
C THR A 26 9.55 7.33 -10.34
N CYS A 27 8.63 8.23 -10.00
CA CYS A 27 8.45 8.62 -8.61
C CYS A 27 7.76 7.50 -7.85
N PRO A 28 8.08 7.28 -6.56
CA PRO A 28 7.25 6.44 -5.72
C PRO A 28 5.87 7.11 -5.64
N VAL A 29 4.89 6.54 -6.33
CA VAL A 29 3.49 6.90 -6.13
C VAL A 29 3.10 6.28 -4.81
N GLU A 30 2.78 7.11 -3.83
CA GLU A 30 2.24 6.62 -2.57
C GLU A 30 0.87 5.99 -2.88
N VAL A 31 0.81 4.67 -2.72
CA VAL A 31 -0.42 3.91 -2.98
C VAL A 31 -1.28 4.02 -1.72
N TYR A 32 -2.45 4.63 -1.86
CA TYR A 32 -3.41 4.83 -0.78
C TYR A 32 -4.55 3.81 -0.89
N CYS A 33 -4.78 3.03 0.17
CA CYS A 33 -5.80 1.99 0.19
C CYS A 33 -7.19 2.46 0.61
N GLY A 34 -7.35 3.74 0.97
CA GLY A 34 -8.61 4.24 1.51
C GLY A 34 -8.74 4.10 3.03
N PRO A 35 -9.89 4.51 3.59
CA PRO A 35 -10.20 4.30 4.99
C PRO A 35 -10.22 2.80 5.32
N VAL A 36 -9.88 2.47 6.57
CA VAL A 36 -9.89 1.09 7.04
C VAL A 36 -11.33 0.55 7.01
N PRO A 37 -11.61 -0.51 6.24
CA PRO A 37 -12.96 -1.03 6.10
C PRO A 37 -13.45 -1.67 7.40
N GLN A 38 -14.78 -1.72 7.57
CA GLN A 38 -15.39 -2.46 8.68
C GLN A 38 -15.61 -3.92 8.29
N ILE A 39 -15.65 -4.81 9.29
CA ILE A 39 -15.96 -6.23 9.11
C ILE A 39 -17.21 -6.59 9.90
N ASN A 40 -17.91 -7.64 9.47
CA ASN A 40 -19.04 -8.14 10.24
C ASN A 40 -18.55 -8.84 11.52
N ASN A 41 -19.30 -8.67 12.61
CA ASN A 41 -19.01 -9.27 13.91
C ASN A 41 -17.62 -8.92 14.51
N GLY A 42 -17.02 -7.83 14.05
CA GLY A 42 -15.75 -7.32 14.56
C GLY A 42 -15.55 -5.86 14.22
N PHE A 43 -14.42 -5.32 14.64
CA PHE A 43 -14.06 -3.92 14.46
C PHE A 43 -12.55 -3.78 14.24
N SER A 44 -12.16 -2.70 13.57
CA SER A 44 -10.74 -2.31 13.48
C SER A 44 -10.32 -1.64 14.79
N THR A 45 -9.29 -2.17 15.45
CA THR A 45 -8.68 -1.53 16.63
C THR A 45 -7.77 -0.37 16.26
N GLY A 46 -7.28 -0.33 15.01
CA GLY A 46 -6.49 0.77 14.47
C GLY A 46 -5.69 0.39 13.24
N SER A 47 -4.90 1.33 12.73
CA SER A 47 -3.96 1.09 11.63
C SER A 47 -2.65 1.82 11.84
N THR A 48 -1.53 1.23 11.39
CA THR A 48 -0.23 1.92 11.38
C THR A 48 -0.17 3.03 10.35
N ASN A 49 -0.68 2.76 9.15
CA ASN A 49 -0.88 3.72 8.07
C ASN A 49 -1.92 3.14 7.09
N VAL A 50 -2.45 3.98 6.21
CA VAL A 50 -3.46 3.66 5.19
C VAL A 50 -2.87 3.65 3.77
N THR A 51 -1.54 3.56 3.69
CA THR A 51 -0.76 3.53 2.45
C THR A 51 -0.01 2.20 2.32
N TYR A 52 0.60 1.92 1.16
CA TYR A 52 1.23 0.62 0.86
C TYR A 52 2.12 0.13 1.99
N ARG A 53 1.95 -1.15 2.39
CA ARG A 53 2.56 -1.81 3.56
C ARG A 53 2.06 -1.33 4.93
N GLY A 54 1.15 -0.36 4.97
CA GLY A 54 0.35 -0.02 6.15
C GLY A 54 -0.50 -1.22 6.57
N GLN A 55 -0.69 -1.39 7.87
CA GLN A 55 -1.39 -2.53 8.45
C GLN A 55 -2.57 -2.07 9.29
N ALA A 56 -3.76 -2.61 9.01
CA ALA A 56 -4.94 -2.49 9.84
C ALA A 56 -5.04 -3.69 10.78
N MET A 57 -5.42 -3.46 12.02
CA MET A 57 -5.58 -4.47 13.07
C MET A 57 -7.06 -4.64 13.38
N TYR A 58 -7.52 -5.88 13.43
CA TYR A 58 -8.92 -6.22 13.67
C TYR A 58 -9.08 -7.09 14.90
N GLN A 59 -10.22 -6.92 15.57
CA GLN A 59 -10.64 -7.71 16.71
C GLN A 59 -12.12 -8.06 16.57
N CYS A 60 -12.49 -9.29 16.91
CA CYS A 60 -13.88 -9.72 16.91
C CYS A 60 -14.64 -9.20 18.14
N TYR A 61 -15.96 -9.02 18.01
CA TYR A 61 -16.82 -8.74 19.15
C TYR A 61 -16.90 -9.96 20.09
N ALA A 62 -17.32 -9.70 21.33
CA ALA A 62 -17.51 -10.77 22.31
C ALA A 62 -18.47 -11.85 21.79
N GLY A 63 -18.06 -13.11 21.90
CA GLY A 63 -18.81 -14.27 21.38
C GLY A 63 -18.38 -14.73 19.99
N PHE A 64 -17.52 -13.98 19.29
CA PHE A 64 -16.94 -14.38 18.01
C PHE A 64 -15.43 -14.51 18.10
N ALA A 65 -14.85 -15.34 17.22
CA ALA A 65 -13.41 -15.52 17.13
C ALA A 65 -12.94 -15.59 15.68
N PHE A 66 -11.66 -15.25 15.47
CA PHE A 66 -11.02 -15.55 14.19
C PHE A 66 -10.77 -17.06 14.09
N PRO A 67 -10.92 -17.67 12.89
CA PRO A 67 -10.61 -19.08 12.67
C PRO A 67 -9.15 -19.46 12.99
N SER A 68 -8.25 -18.49 12.92
CA SER A 68 -6.84 -18.63 13.30
C SER A 68 -6.63 -18.79 14.81
N GLY A 69 -7.64 -18.51 15.64
CA GLY A 69 -7.58 -18.60 17.10
C GLY A 69 -6.81 -17.47 17.78
N VAL A 70 -6.29 -16.49 17.03
CA VAL A 70 -5.60 -15.32 17.60
C VAL A 70 -6.61 -14.24 17.99
N PRO A 71 -6.30 -13.38 18.98
CA PRO A 71 -7.21 -12.32 19.38
C PRO A 71 -7.22 -11.13 18.41
N ILE A 72 -6.16 -10.96 17.61
CA ILE A 72 -5.99 -9.83 16.68
C ILE A 72 -5.44 -10.34 15.36
N GLU A 73 -6.13 -10.03 14.26
CA GLU A 73 -5.63 -10.25 12.90
C GLU A 73 -5.18 -8.94 12.23
N ARG A 74 -4.22 -9.04 11.31
CA ARG A 74 -3.61 -7.90 10.64
C ARG A 74 -3.77 -8.03 9.14
N VAL A 75 -4.20 -6.95 8.49
CA VAL A 75 -4.44 -6.86 7.05
C VAL A 75 -3.55 -5.77 6.50
N SER A 76 -2.84 -6.05 5.41
CA SER A 76 -1.91 -5.09 4.80
C SER A 76 -2.55 -4.34 3.62
N CYS A 77 -2.12 -3.11 3.41
CA CYS A 77 -2.41 -2.35 2.20
C CYS A 77 -1.50 -2.82 1.04
N LEU A 78 -2.12 -3.28 -0.05
CA LEU A 78 -1.47 -3.86 -1.22
C LEU A 78 -1.01 -2.77 -2.22
N PRO A 79 -0.10 -3.11 -3.15
CA PRO A 79 0.43 -2.14 -4.11
C PRO A 79 -0.59 -1.72 -5.18
N ASP A 80 -1.76 -2.37 -5.23
CA ASP A 80 -2.87 -2.03 -6.12
C ASP A 80 -3.88 -1.06 -5.49
N GLY A 81 -3.59 -0.55 -4.29
CA GLY A 81 -4.47 0.39 -3.59
C GLY A 81 -5.67 -0.26 -2.93
N ARG A 82 -5.61 -1.56 -2.64
CA ARG A 82 -6.66 -2.28 -1.92
C ARG A 82 -6.11 -2.90 -0.64
N TRP A 83 -6.97 -3.02 0.37
CA TRP A 83 -6.66 -3.84 1.54
C TRP A 83 -6.63 -5.32 1.12
N GLU A 84 -5.76 -6.10 1.75
CA GLU A 84 -5.80 -7.56 1.69
C GLU A 84 -7.19 -8.10 2.06
N LYS A 85 -7.41 -9.39 1.78
CA LYS A 85 -8.66 -10.06 2.14
C LYS A 85 -8.94 -9.87 3.64
N LEU A 86 -10.09 -9.25 3.93
CA LEU A 86 -10.50 -8.97 5.30
C LEU A 86 -10.78 -10.27 6.07
N PRO A 87 -10.44 -10.32 7.37
CA PRO A 87 -10.71 -11.47 8.21
C PRO A 87 -12.21 -11.60 8.48
N THR A 88 -12.63 -12.81 8.84
CA THR A 88 -14.03 -13.11 9.15
C THR A 88 -14.13 -13.59 10.59
N CYS A 89 -15.01 -12.97 11.37
CA CYS A 89 -15.33 -13.39 12.73
C CYS A 89 -16.47 -14.41 12.69
N LEU A 90 -16.24 -15.60 13.25
CA LEU A 90 -17.20 -16.72 13.32
C LEU A 90 -17.67 -16.96 14.75
#